data_AF-E5FZX8-F1
#
_entry.id   AF-E5FZX8-F1
#
_cell.length_a   1.000
_cell.length_b   1.000
_cell.length_c   1.000
_cell.angle_alpha   90.00
_cell.angle_beta   90.00
_cell.angle_gamma   90.00
#
_symmetry.space_group_name_H-M   'P 1'
#
loop_
_entity.id
_entity.type
_entity.pdbx_description
1 polymer ?
#
loop_
_entity_poly.entity_id
_entity_poly.type
_entity_poly.pdbx_seq_one_letter_code
_entity_poly.pdbx_strand_id
1 'polypeptide(L)'
;GLLGNVIAGRIANRLNLGGTDCTVDAACASSLSAMKMAISDLLEYRADMMIAGGVDADNSPLMYMCFSKTPAFTKGQNPRPFDENSGGVMIGEGMGMVVLKRLEDAERDGDRIYAIVKGIGTSSDGKFKSIYAPRSGGQAKALRKAYADADIDRLSIGLL
;
A
#
# COMPACT_ATOMS: atom_id res chain seq x y z
N GLY A 1 13.75 -5.09 17.22
CA GLY A 1 14.94 -5.64 16.53
C GLY A 1 14.97 -5.06 15.13
N LEU A 2 16.17 -4.81 14.57
CA LEU A 2 16.37 -4.08 13.31
C LEU A 2 16.08 -4.91 12.03
N LEU A 3 15.53 -6.12 12.17
CA LEU A 3 15.29 -7.03 11.06
C LEU A 3 13.87 -6.85 10.52
N GLY A 4 13.67 -5.88 9.63
CA GLY A 4 12.35 -5.57 9.07
C GLY A 4 11.70 -6.73 8.30
N ASN A 5 12.51 -7.62 7.72
CA ASN A 5 12.05 -8.84 7.06
C ASN A 5 11.42 -9.86 8.03
N VAL A 6 11.82 -9.86 9.31
CA VAL A 6 11.32 -10.82 10.31
C VAL A 6 9.84 -10.57 10.65
N ILE A 7 9.28 -9.41 10.31
CA ILE A 7 7.86 -9.12 10.53
C ILE A 7 6.99 -10.14 9.78
N ALA A 8 7.23 -10.33 8.48
CA ALA A 8 6.49 -11.31 7.67
C ALA A 8 6.77 -12.75 8.13
N GLY A 9 8.05 -13.09 8.37
CA GLY A 9 8.45 -14.41 8.84
C GLY A 9 7.84 -14.82 10.19
N ARG A 10 7.62 -13.87 11.11
CA ARG A 10 6.92 -14.14 12.39
C ARG A 10 5.47 -14.55 12.17
N ILE A 11 4.77 -13.93 11.21
CA ILE A 11 3.39 -14.28 10.87
C ILE A 11 3.36 -15.67 10.24
N ALA A 12 4.23 -15.92 9.25
CA ALA A 12 4.32 -17.21 8.58
C ALA A 12 4.65 -18.35 9.56
N ASN A 13 5.66 -18.15 10.42
CA ASN A 13 6.02 -19.11 11.45
C ASN A 13 4.88 -19.37 12.45
N ARG A 14 4.21 -18.32 12.91
CA ARG A 14 3.15 -18.44 13.94
C ARG A 14 1.89 -19.13 13.41
N LEU A 15 1.58 -18.95 12.13
CA LEU A 15 0.40 -19.50 11.46
C LEU A 15 0.71 -20.76 10.64
N ASN A 16 1.97 -21.22 10.65
CA ASN A 16 2.44 -22.36 9.87
C ASN A 16 2.14 -22.22 8.35
N LEU A 17 2.44 -21.05 7.79
CA LEU A 17 2.29 -20.76 6.36
C LEU A 17 3.61 -21.04 5.63
N GLY A 18 3.52 -21.68 4.46
CA GLY A 18 4.69 -22.10 3.67
C GLY A 18 4.88 -21.37 2.33
N GLY A 19 4.08 -20.34 2.05
CA GLY A 19 4.21 -19.53 0.83
C GLY A 19 5.31 -18.47 0.94
N THR A 20 5.44 -17.61 -0.08
CA THR A 20 6.34 -16.45 -0.08
C THR A 20 6.04 -15.53 1.12
N ASP A 21 7.05 -15.24 1.96
CA ASP A 21 6.99 -14.19 2.97
C ASP A 21 8.08 -13.14 2.74
N CYS A 22 7.71 -11.86 2.79
CA CYS A 22 8.65 -10.75 2.63
C CYS A 22 8.11 -9.45 3.19
N THR A 23 9.01 -8.48 3.39
CA THR A 23 8.69 -7.09 3.68
C THR A 23 9.06 -6.26 2.46
N VAL A 24 8.18 -5.35 2.05
CA VAL A 24 8.38 -4.45 0.91
C VAL A 24 8.52 -3.03 1.44
N ASP A 25 9.52 -2.30 0.94
CA ASP A 25 9.69 -0.87 1.22
C ASP A 25 9.52 -0.07 -0.07
N ALA A 26 8.38 0.62 -0.15
CA ALA A 26 8.08 1.64 -1.14
C ALA A 26 7.60 2.92 -0.44
N ALA A 27 8.15 3.23 0.75
CA ALA A 27 7.72 4.32 1.61
C ALA A 27 6.20 4.32 1.85
N CYS A 28 5.50 5.44 1.62
CA CYS A 28 4.06 5.57 1.82
C CYS A 28 3.21 4.62 0.96
N ALA A 29 3.78 4.03 -0.10
CA ALA A 29 3.10 3.09 -0.99
C ALA A 29 3.37 1.61 -0.64
N SER A 30 4.07 1.32 0.46
CA SER A 30 4.50 -0.04 0.83
C SER A 30 3.35 -1.02 0.94
N SER A 31 2.24 -0.65 1.60
CA SER A 31 1.08 -1.54 1.79
C SER A 31 0.40 -1.91 0.46
N LEU A 32 0.20 -0.95 -0.43
CA LEU A 32 -0.35 -1.20 -1.77
C LEU A 32 0.64 -2.00 -2.65
N SER A 33 1.94 -1.80 -2.47
CA SER A 33 2.96 -2.58 -3.18
C SER A 33 2.97 -4.04 -2.73
N ALA A 34 2.85 -4.27 -1.42
CA ALA A 34 2.67 -5.61 -0.86
C ALA A 34 1.38 -6.28 -1.37
N MET A 35 0.27 -5.54 -1.43
CA MET A 35 -0.96 -6.04 -2.05
C MET A 35 -0.78 -6.40 -3.53
N LYS A 36 -0.07 -5.57 -4.32
CA LYS A 36 0.19 -5.90 -5.73
C LYS A 36 0.97 -7.21 -5.86
N MET A 37 2.00 -7.42 -5.03
CA MET A 37 2.77 -8.66 -5.02
C MET A 37 1.92 -9.86 -4.62
N ALA A 38 1.10 -9.74 -3.58
CA ALA A 38 0.17 -10.79 -3.16
C ALA A 38 -0.84 -11.16 -4.26
N ILE A 39 -1.41 -10.17 -4.95
CA ILE A 39 -2.31 -10.39 -6.07
C ILE A 39 -1.59 -11.11 -7.21
N SER A 40 -0.34 -10.76 -7.52
CA SER A 40 0.46 -11.48 -8.52
C SER A 40 0.67 -12.95 -8.15
N ASP A 41 1.07 -13.26 -6.90
CA ASP A 41 1.25 -14.65 -6.46
C ASP A 41 -0.06 -15.46 -6.52
N LEU A 42 -1.20 -14.84 -6.21
CA LEU A 42 -2.52 -15.45 -6.34
C LEU A 42 -2.90 -15.70 -7.81
N LEU A 43 -2.77 -14.71 -8.69
CA LEU A 43 -3.15 -14.85 -10.11
C LEU A 43 -2.24 -15.79 -10.89
N GLU A 44 -0.98 -15.94 -10.46
CA GLU A 44 -0.04 -16.89 -11.03
C GLU A 44 -0.16 -18.31 -10.42
N TYR A 45 -1.17 -18.53 -9.56
CA TYR A 45 -1.40 -19.79 -8.85
C TYR A 45 -0.17 -20.29 -8.06
N ARG A 46 0.66 -19.35 -7.56
CA ARG A 46 1.81 -19.63 -6.68
C ARG A 46 1.41 -19.69 -5.20
N ALA A 47 0.25 -19.15 -4.85
CA ALA A 47 -0.36 -19.25 -3.53
C ALA A 47 -1.89 -19.33 -3.66
N ASP A 48 -2.57 -19.93 -2.70
CA ASP A 48 -4.04 -20.01 -2.65
C ASP A 48 -4.68 -18.96 -1.73
N MET A 49 -3.87 -18.40 -0.82
CA MET A 49 -4.22 -17.34 0.10
C MET A 49 -2.97 -16.52 0.40
N MET A 50 -3.13 -15.20 0.49
CA MET A 50 -2.06 -14.28 0.87
C MET A 50 -2.54 -13.34 1.98
N ILE A 51 -1.67 -13.08 2.95
CA ILE A 51 -1.86 -11.99 3.92
C ILE A 51 -1.02 -10.82 3.46
N ALA A 52 -1.65 -9.66 3.24
CA ALA A 52 -0.98 -8.45 2.78
C ALA A 52 -1.43 -7.24 3.60
N GLY A 53 -0.55 -6.24 3.73
CA GLY A 53 -0.86 -5.05 4.50
C GLY A 53 0.36 -4.20 4.80
N GLY A 54 0.28 -3.39 5.85
CA GLY A 54 1.36 -2.52 6.27
C GLY A 54 1.27 -2.15 7.74
N VAL A 55 2.41 -1.78 8.30
CA VAL A 55 2.55 -1.23 9.65
C VAL A 55 3.47 -0.03 9.59
N ASP A 56 3.06 1.04 10.25
CA ASP A 56 3.92 2.15 10.64
C ASP A 56 3.77 2.36 12.14
N ALA A 57 4.89 2.22 12.85
CA ALA A 57 4.97 2.36 14.30
C ALA A 57 6.30 3.03 14.70
N ASP A 58 7.02 3.66 13.75
CA ASP A 58 8.29 4.31 14.04
C ASP A 58 8.08 5.80 14.33
N ASN A 59 7.81 6.10 15.59
CA ASN A 59 7.84 7.47 16.13
C ASN A 59 9.18 7.81 16.80
N SER A 60 10.28 7.21 16.38
CA SER A 60 11.58 7.51 16.97
C SER A 60 11.97 8.98 16.76
N PRO A 61 12.66 9.62 17.72
CA PRO A 61 13.19 10.98 17.54
C PRO A 61 14.07 11.11 16.29
N LEU A 62 14.74 10.03 15.89
CA LEU A 62 15.57 10.00 14.68
C LEU A 62 14.73 10.18 13.41
N MET A 63 13.58 9.52 13.30
CA MET A 63 12.65 9.71 12.18
C MET A 63 12.23 11.18 12.08
N TYR A 64 11.78 11.78 13.18
CA TYR A 64 11.40 13.20 13.21
C TYR A 64 12.55 14.14 12.84
N MET A 65 13.77 13.89 13.32
CA MET A 65 14.96 14.68 12.95
C MET A 65 15.34 14.53 11.46
N CYS A 66 15.17 13.34 10.88
CA CYS A 66 15.39 13.11 9.46
C CYS A 66 14.39 13.91 8.62
N PHE A 67 13.10 13.88 8.98
CA PHE A 67 12.06 14.62 8.27
C PHE A 67 12.03 16.11 8.58
N SER A 68 12.53 16.59 9.72
CA SER A 68 12.56 18.04 10.04
C SER A 68 13.45 18.84 9.10
N LYS A 69 14.36 18.16 8.37
CA LYS A 69 15.15 18.75 7.28
C LYS A 69 14.37 18.91 5.98
N THR A 70 13.17 18.35 5.91
CA THR A 70 12.23 18.52 4.80
C THR A 70 11.10 19.45 5.24
N PRO A 71 10.57 20.33 4.37
CA PRO A 71 9.40 21.16 4.69
C PRO A 71 8.10 20.35 4.61
N ALA A 72 8.12 19.05 4.97
CA ALA A 72 7.01 18.14 4.75
C ALA A 72 5.91 18.28 5.82
N PHE A 73 6.26 18.63 7.06
CA PHE A 73 5.30 18.63 8.16
C PHE A 73 4.48 19.92 8.26
N THR A 74 3.19 19.74 8.50
CA THR A 74 2.29 20.86 8.83
C THR A 74 2.70 21.52 10.13
N LYS A 75 2.57 22.85 10.19
CA LYS A 75 2.69 23.64 11.43
C LYS A 75 1.35 23.84 12.14
N GLY A 76 0.25 23.43 11.50
CA GLY A 76 -1.10 23.52 12.05
C GLY A 76 -1.43 22.34 12.96
N GLN A 77 -2.61 22.40 13.60
CA GLN A 77 -3.07 21.34 14.49
C GLN A 77 -3.56 20.07 13.78
N ASN A 78 -3.93 20.17 12.49
CA ASN A 78 -4.48 19.05 11.72
C ASN A 78 -3.98 19.09 10.26
N PRO A 79 -3.89 17.94 9.57
CA PRO A 79 -3.72 17.92 8.12
C PRO A 79 -4.96 18.51 7.44
N ARG A 80 -4.75 19.32 6.40
CA ARG A 80 -5.81 20.01 5.64
C ARG A 80 -5.73 19.63 4.16
N PRO A 81 -6.11 18.39 3.77
CA PRO A 81 -6.09 18.00 2.37
C PRO A 81 -7.07 18.86 1.56
N PHE A 82 -6.66 19.31 0.38
CA PHE A 82 -7.45 20.14 -0.57
C PHE A 82 -7.83 21.55 -0.10
N ASP A 83 -7.40 21.97 1.08
CA ASP A 83 -7.61 23.33 1.59
C ASP A 83 -6.60 24.31 0.96
N GLU A 84 -7.02 25.55 0.68
CA GLU A 84 -6.13 26.60 0.17
C GLU A 84 -4.94 26.89 1.11
N ASN A 85 -5.13 26.64 2.41
CA ASN A 85 -4.14 26.83 3.47
C ASN A 85 -3.48 25.50 3.88
N SER A 86 -3.45 24.51 2.99
CA SER A 86 -2.75 23.24 3.23
C SER A 86 -1.24 23.47 3.40
N GLY A 87 -0.71 23.04 4.55
CA GLY A 87 0.66 23.37 4.98
C GLY A 87 1.61 22.18 5.14
N GLY A 88 1.21 20.97 4.71
CA GLY A 88 2.02 19.76 4.85
C GLY A 88 1.26 18.59 5.48
N VAL A 89 1.99 17.54 5.82
CA VAL A 89 1.47 16.29 6.38
C VAL A 89 1.63 16.23 7.89
N MET A 90 0.83 15.39 8.55
CA MET A 90 1.00 14.97 9.93
C MET A 90 1.22 13.46 9.94
N ILE A 91 2.23 12.98 10.67
CA ILE A 91 2.52 11.53 10.75
C ILE A 91 1.56 10.89 11.74
N GLY A 92 1.04 9.73 11.36
CA GLY A 92 0.27 8.85 12.22
C GLY A 92 0.89 7.47 12.24
N GLU A 93 0.54 6.70 13.27
CA GLU A 93 0.89 5.29 13.37
C GLU A 93 -0.33 4.44 13.03
N GLY A 94 -0.09 3.22 12.59
CA GLY A 94 -1.17 2.28 12.34
C GLY A 94 -0.68 0.95 11.78
N MET A 95 -1.57 -0.03 11.83
CA MET A 95 -1.39 -1.32 11.19
C MET A 95 -2.71 -1.71 10.53
N GLY A 96 -2.62 -2.26 9.32
CA GLY A 96 -3.75 -2.83 8.61
C GLY A 96 -3.31 -4.04 7.80
N MET A 97 -4.07 -5.13 7.91
CA MET A 97 -3.82 -6.38 7.21
C MET A 97 -5.12 -6.89 6.59
N VAL A 98 -5.01 -7.47 5.40
CA VAL A 98 -6.11 -8.13 4.69
C VAL A 98 -5.69 -9.55 4.30
N VAL A 99 -6.69 -10.44 4.27
CA VAL A 99 -6.56 -11.77 3.69
C VAL A 99 -7.11 -11.72 2.27
N LEU A 100 -6.32 -12.18 1.30
CA LEU A 100 -6.64 -12.17 -0.11
C LEU A 100 -6.68 -13.61 -0.64
N LYS A 101 -7.67 -13.89 -1.47
CA LYS A 101 -7.82 -15.12 -2.25
C LYS A 101 -8.32 -14.75 -3.64
N ARG A 102 -8.18 -15.67 -4.60
CA ARG A 102 -8.92 -15.56 -5.86
C ARG A 102 -10.42 -15.68 -5.55
N LEU A 103 -11.26 -14.97 -6.29
CA LEU A 103 -12.71 -14.94 -6.04
C LEU A 103 -13.31 -16.35 -6.08
N GLU A 104 -12.93 -17.14 -7.08
CA GLU A 104 -13.38 -18.53 -7.24
C GLU A 104 -13.04 -19.42 -6.04
N ASP A 105 -11.88 -19.22 -5.40
CA ASP A 105 -11.47 -19.99 -4.22
C ASP A 105 -12.22 -19.54 -2.97
N ALA A 106 -12.46 -18.23 -2.84
CA ALA A 106 -13.24 -17.69 -1.72
C ALA A 106 -14.69 -18.20 -1.78
N GLU A 107 -15.28 -18.23 -2.98
CA GLU A 107 -16.62 -18.77 -3.21
C GLU A 107 -16.69 -20.28 -2.95
N ARG A 108 -15.73 -21.05 -3.48
CA ARG A 108 -15.63 -22.50 -3.25
C ARG A 108 -15.55 -22.84 -1.76
N ASP A 109 -14.74 -22.09 -1.02
CA ASP A 109 -14.47 -22.37 0.38
C ASP A 109 -15.53 -21.77 1.32
N GLY A 110 -16.52 -21.04 0.78
CA GLY A 110 -17.61 -20.44 1.55
C GLY A 110 -17.17 -19.26 2.40
N ASP A 111 -16.12 -18.55 1.99
CA ASP A 111 -15.54 -17.43 2.73
C ASP A 111 -16.46 -16.20 2.70
N ARG A 112 -16.42 -15.42 3.78
CA ARG A 112 -17.05 -14.09 3.78
C ARG A 112 -16.24 -13.12 2.92
N ILE A 113 -16.82 -12.70 1.80
CA ILE A 113 -16.22 -11.70 0.90
C ILE A 113 -16.64 -10.29 1.34
N TYR A 114 -15.68 -9.48 1.78
CA TYR A 114 -15.93 -8.08 2.15
C TYR A 114 -15.90 -7.12 0.96
N ALA A 115 -15.00 -7.35 0.01
CA ALA A 115 -14.82 -6.56 -1.20
C ALA A 115 -14.06 -7.38 -2.25
N ILE A 116 -14.12 -6.94 -3.50
CA ILE A 116 -13.37 -7.54 -4.62
C ILE A 116 -12.38 -6.49 -5.14
N VAL A 117 -11.10 -6.85 -5.19
CA VAL A 117 -10.09 -6.01 -5.85
C VAL A 117 -10.20 -6.19 -7.35
N LYS A 118 -10.78 -5.22 -8.04
CA LYS A 118 -10.95 -5.28 -9.50
C LYS A 118 -9.64 -5.05 -10.24
N GLY A 119 -8.81 -4.11 -9.79
CA GLY A 119 -7.51 -3.83 -10.40
C GLY A 119 -6.60 -3.01 -9.50
N ILE A 120 -5.29 -3.11 -9.72
CA ILE A 120 -4.27 -2.41 -8.94
C ILE A 120 -3.11 -1.92 -9.84
N GLY A 121 -2.94 -0.60 -9.89
CA GLY A 121 -1.97 0.07 -10.74
C GLY A 121 -0.84 0.72 -9.97
N THR A 122 0.41 0.48 -10.41
CA THR A 122 1.61 1.09 -9.83
C THR A 122 2.42 1.84 -10.88
N SER A 123 3.11 2.89 -10.45
CA SER A 123 4.02 3.68 -11.28
C SER A 123 5.13 4.32 -10.45
N SER A 124 6.16 4.81 -11.14
CA SER A 124 7.18 5.70 -10.58
C SER A 124 7.15 7.03 -11.33
N ASP A 125 7.45 8.12 -10.62
CA ASP A 125 7.57 9.47 -11.19
C ASP A 125 8.82 9.64 -12.06
N GLY A 126 9.80 8.72 -11.92
CA GLY A 126 11.06 8.72 -12.65
C GLY A 126 11.90 9.97 -12.36
N LYS A 127 12.67 10.43 -13.37
CA LYS A 127 13.43 11.68 -13.28
C LYS A 127 12.48 12.89 -13.24
N PHE A 128 12.49 13.63 -12.14
CA PHE A 128 11.71 14.85 -11.95
C PHE A 128 12.49 15.91 -11.14
N LYS A 129 11.82 16.99 -10.69
CA LYS A 129 12.44 18.14 -10.02
C LYS A 129 13.22 17.78 -8.76
N SER A 130 12.77 16.75 -8.03
CA SER A 130 13.41 16.21 -6.84
C SER A 130 12.91 14.78 -6.63
N ILE A 131 13.65 13.95 -5.90
CA ILE A 131 13.24 12.59 -5.53
C ILE A 131 11.98 12.58 -4.66
N TYR A 132 11.68 13.67 -3.97
CA TYR A 132 10.49 13.81 -3.11
C TYR A 132 9.34 14.58 -3.78
N ALA A 133 9.56 15.16 -4.96
CA ALA A 133 8.54 15.98 -5.63
C ALA A 133 7.56 15.09 -6.39
N PRO A 134 6.25 15.11 -6.06
CA PRO A 134 5.27 14.30 -6.76
C PRO A 134 5.06 14.80 -8.19
N ARG A 135 4.73 13.88 -9.10
CA ARG A 135 4.43 14.19 -10.51
C ARG A 135 3.04 13.73 -10.91
N SER A 136 2.18 14.67 -11.33
CA SER A 136 0.82 14.38 -11.82
C SER A 136 0.80 13.32 -12.94
N GLY A 137 1.80 13.33 -13.82
CA GLY A 137 1.95 12.34 -14.89
C GLY A 137 2.17 10.90 -14.38
N GLY A 138 2.90 10.73 -13.27
CA GLY A 138 3.08 9.43 -12.62
C GLY A 138 1.79 8.96 -11.97
N GLN A 139 1.15 9.82 -11.17
CA GLN A 139 -0.16 9.53 -10.57
C GLN A 139 -1.20 9.11 -11.62
N ALA A 140 -1.32 9.87 -12.71
CA ALA A 140 -2.23 9.53 -13.80
C ALA A 140 -1.86 8.21 -14.51
N LYS A 141 -0.57 7.84 -14.54
CA LYS A 141 -0.10 6.55 -15.09
C LYS A 141 -0.50 5.39 -14.18
N ALA A 142 -0.37 5.53 -12.85
CA ALA A 142 -0.86 4.51 -11.90
C ALA A 142 -2.37 4.31 -12.04
N LEU A 143 -3.17 5.39 -12.07
CA LEU A 143 -4.62 5.30 -12.24
C LEU A 143 -5.02 4.63 -13.56
N ARG A 144 -4.41 5.03 -14.69
CA ARG A 144 -4.69 4.39 -15.99
C ARG A 144 -4.39 2.89 -15.99
N LYS A 145 -3.31 2.47 -15.34
CA LYS A 145 -3.00 1.05 -15.18
C LYS A 145 -4.04 0.34 -14.32
N ALA A 146 -4.45 0.93 -13.20
CA ALA A 146 -5.48 0.36 -12.34
C ALA A 146 -6.80 0.18 -13.09
N TYR A 147 -7.21 1.17 -13.90
CA TYR A 147 -8.42 1.08 -14.71
C TYR A 147 -8.34 0.03 -15.81
N ALA A 148 -7.17 -0.11 -16.45
CA ALA A 148 -6.95 -1.15 -17.46
C ALA A 148 -6.95 -2.55 -16.84
N ASP A 149 -6.37 -2.70 -15.64
CA ASP A 149 -6.35 -3.95 -14.87
C ASP A 149 -7.77 -4.33 -14.39
N ALA A 150 -8.58 -3.33 -14.04
CA ALA A 150 -9.93 -3.51 -13.52
C ALA A 150 -10.99 -3.87 -14.56
N ASP A 151 -10.75 -3.53 -15.83
CA ASP A 151 -11.71 -3.64 -16.94
C ASP A 151 -13.10 -3.08 -16.56
N ILE A 152 -13.12 -1.84 -16.05
CA ILE A 152 -14.35 -1.12 -15.66
C ILE A 152 -14.48 0.21 -16.40
N ASP A 153 -15.72 0.68 -16.55
CA ASP A 153 -15.98 2.05 -16.93
C ASP A 153 -15.50 3.01 -15.82
N ARG A 154 -14.74 4.03 -16.20
CA ARG A 154 -14.24 5.06 -15.27
C ARG A 154 -15.38 5.81 -14.59
N LEU A 155 -16.52 5.97 -15.26
CA LEU A 155 -17.69 6.64 -14.70
C LEU A 155 -18.44 5.79 -13.66
N SER A 156 -18.07 4.51 -13.51
CA SER A 156 -18.63 3.65 -12.45
C SER A 156 -18.01 3.90 -11.07
N ILE A 157 -16.94 4.69 -10.99
CA ILE A 157 -16.25 5.00 -9.74
C ILE A 157 -17.03 6.05 -8.96
N GLY A 158 -17.66 5.63 -7.85
CA GLY A 158 -18.44 6.51 -6.99
C GLY A 158 -17.63 7.30 -5.96
N LEU A 159 -16.40 6.88 -5.67
CA LEU A 159 -15.53 7.50 -4.67
C LEU A 159 -14.05 7.32 -5.03
N LEU A 160 -13.25 8.35 -4.75
CA LEU A 160 -11.78 8.36 -4.82
C LEU A 160 -11.20 8.69 -3.46
#